data_AF-A0A959K3T8-F1
#
_entry.id   AF-A0A959K3T8-F1
#
_cell.length_a   1.000
_cell.length_b   1.000
_cell.length_c   1.000
_cell.angle_alpha   90.00
_cell.angle_beta   90.00
_cell.angle_gamma   90.00
#
_symmetry.space_group_name_H-M   'P 1'
#
loop_
_entity.id
_entity.type
_entity.pdbx_description
1 polymer ?
#
loop_
_entity_poly.entity_id
_entity_poly.type
_entity_poly.pdbx_seq_one_letter_code
_entity_poly.pdbx_strand_id
1 'polypeptide(L)'
;MATSKSTAKKTGRDPGEELKEKYKEYILMHGEVPKSVFLFAKELGMREEEFYNYFGSFEGIESAIWSDFMEETLSALKNEKVYDAYTSRERLLAFFYTLIERLKKDRSYVKYTVENRMSKPE
;
A
#
# COMPACT_ATOMS: atom_id res chain seq x y z
N MET A 1 -32.86 -22.55 -3.76
CA MET A 1 -32.77 -21.11 -3.43
C MET A 1 -31.51 -20.58 -4.09
N ALA A 2 -31.66 -19.85 -5.19
CA ALA A 2 -30.55 -19.20 -5.89
C ALA A 2 -30.43 -17.77 -5.34
N THR A 3 -29.35 -17.48 -4.63
CA THR A 3 -29.04 -16.10 -4.21
C THR A 3 -28.20 -15.44 -5.29
N SER A 4 -28.86 -14.60 -6.09
CA SER A 4 -28.22 -13.72 -7.06
C SER A 4 -27.31 -12.73 -6.34
N LYS A 5 -25.99 -12.77 -6.59
CA LYS A 5 -25.09 -11.68 -6.22
C LYS A 5 -25.37 -10.51 -7.16
N SER A 6 -25.96 -9.45 -6.60
CA SER A 6 -26.14 -8.16 -7.26
C SER A 6 -24.78 -7.49 -7.46
N THR A 7 -24.43 -7.23 -8.71
CA THR A 7 -23.28 -6.44 -9.14
C THR A 7 -23.64 -4.95 -9.09
N ALA A 8 -23.32 -4.29 -7.98
CA ALA A 8 -23.38 -2.83 -7.88
C ALA A 8 -22.04 -2.21 -8.34
N LYS A 9 -22.12 -1.39 -9.38
CA LYS A 9 -21.04 -0.57 -9.96
C LYS A 9 -20.57 0.47 -8.94
N LYS A 10 -19.36 0.34 -8.36
CA LYS A 10 -18.80 1.31 -7.40
C LYS A 10 -18.14 2.48 -8.12
N THR A 11 -18.75 3.66 -8.02
CA THR A 11 -18.11 4.98 -8.21
C THR A 11 -17.51 5.49 -6.89
N GLY A 12 -16.85 4.62 -6.13
CA GLY A 12 -16.19 4.93 -4.86
C GLY A 12 -14.88 4.16 -4.76
N ARG A 13 -13.86 4.76 -4.15
CA ARG A 13 -12.51 4.19 -3.97
C ARG A 13 -12.59 2.79 -3.36
N ASP A 14 -11.65 1.92 -3.72
CA ASP A 14 -11.58 0.58 -3.10
C ASP A 14 -11.33 0.73 -1.58
N PRO A 15 -12.12 0.07 -0.71
CA PRO A 15 -11.96 0.26 0.73
C PRO A 15 -10.62 -0.24 1.29
N GLY A 16 -9.97 -1.20 0.62
CA GLY A 16 -8.61 -1.62 0.97
C GLY A 16 -7.59 -0.53 0.70
N GLU A 17 -7.71 0.16 -0.45
CA GLU A 17 -6.92 1.36 -0.75
C GLU A 17 -7.13 2.49 0.25
N GLU A 18 -8.37 2.74 0.64
CA GLU A 18 -8.69 3.76 1.66
C GLU A 18 -8.06 3.43 3.01
N LEU A 19 -8.13 2.16 3.43
CA LEU A 19 -7.47 1.70 4.66
C LEU A 19 -5.94 1.89 4.61
N LYS A 20 -5.30 1.60 3.48
CA LYS A 20 -3.86 1.86 3.29
C LYS A 20 -3.54 3.34 3.40
N GLU A 21 -4.32 4.21 2.78
CA GLU A 21 -4.14 5.66 2.85
C GLU A 21 -4.30 6.19 4.27
N LYS A 22 -5.36 5.76 4.97
CA LYS A 22 -5.62 6.13 6.35
C LYS A 22 -4.55 5.62 7.31
N TYR A 23 -4.03 4.43 7.06
CA TYR A 23 -2.89 3.91 7.82
C TYR A 23 -1.63 4.76 7.61
N LYS A 24 -1.30 5.11 6.36
CA LYS A 24 -0.17 6.02 6.07
C LYS A 24 -0.35 7.37 6.76
N GLU A 25 -1.55 7.95 6.68
CA GLU A 25 -1.90 9.21 7.35
C GLU A 25 -1.69 9.13 8.86
N TYR A 26 -2.19 8.06 9.51
CA TYR A 26 -2.01 7.83 10.94
C TYR A 26 -0.52 7.80 11.32
N ILE A 27 0.29 6.99 10.63
CA ILE A 27 1.73 6.89 10.88
C ILE A 27 2.40 8.27 10.79
N LEU A 28 2.02 9.08 9.79
CA LEU A 28 2.61 10.40 9.58
C LEU A 28 2.19 11.43 10.63
N MET A 29 0.98 11.32 11.16
CA MET A 29 0.48 12.22 12.20
C MET A 29 0.99 11.84 13.60
N HIS A 30 1.04 10.55 13.91
CA HIS A 30 1.32 10.05 15.25
C HIS A 30 2.76 9.60 15.45
N GLY A 31 3.49 9.28 14.37
CA GLY A 31 4.86 8.78 14.46
C GLY A 31 4.96 7.39 15.09
N GLU A 32 3.86 6.65 15.19
CA GLU A 32 3.79 5.28 15.70
C GLU A 32 2.70 4.48 14.98
N VAL A 33 2.83 3.15 14.96
CA VAL A 33 1.77 2.23 14.53
C VAL A 33 0.59 2.35 15.51
N PRO A 34 -0.68 2.32 15.04
CA PRO A 34 -1.80 2.33 15.96
C PRO A 34 -1.71 1.21 16.99
N LYS A 35 -2.05 1.51 18.24
CA LYS A 35 -1.88 0.60 19.38
C LYS A 35 -2.70 -0.68 19.27
N SER A 36 -3.82 -0.64 18.55
CA SER A 36 -4.64 -1.81 18.24
C SER A 36 -5.55 -1.52 17.06
N VAL A 37 -6.00 -2.59 16.40
CA VAL A 37 -7.01 -2.51 15.34
C VAL A 37 -8.30 -1.86 15.87
N PHE A 38 -8.72 -2.22 17.08
CA PHE A 38 -9.88 -1.60 17.74
C PHE A 38 -9.80 -0.07 17.81
N LEU A 39 -8.67 0.47 18.28
CA LEU A 39 -8.49 1.92 18.42
C LEU A 39 -8.44 2.61 17.05
N PHE A 40 -7.73 2.01 16.10
CA PHE A 40 -7.64 2.51 14.73
C PHE A 40 -9.01 2.53 14.04
N ALA A 41 -9.77 1.43 14.12
CA ALA A 41 -11.11 1.35 13.56
C ALA A 41 -12.05 2.39 14.17
N LYS A 42 -11.99 2.58 15.50
CA LYS A 42 -12.78 3.61 16.19
C LYS A 42 -12.45 5.02 15.72
N GLU A 43 -11.17 5.32 15.49
CA GLU A 43 -10.73 6.62 14.99
C GLU A 43 -11.21 6.89 13.55
N LEU A 44 -11.24 5.84 12.72
CA LEU A 44 -11.79 5.90 11.37
C LEU A 44 -13.32 5.87 11.32
N GLY A 45 -14.00 5.73 12.46
CA GLY A 45 -15.46 5.62 12.52
C GLY A 45 -16.01 4.33 11.92
N MET A 46 -15.18 3.27 11.85
CA MET A 46 -15.55 1.97 11.28
C MET A 46 -15.61 0.88 12.35
N ARG A 47 -16.26 -0.24 12.02
CA ARG A 47 -16.24 -1.44 12.88
C ARG A 47 -14.93 -2.18 12.70
N GLU A 48 -14.39 -2.75 13.78
CA GLU A 48 -13.16 -3.55 13.73
C GLU A 48 -13.29 -4.76 12.77
N GLU A 49 -14.47 -5.39 12.70
CA GLU A 49 -14.75 -6.46 11.72
C GLU A 49 -14.55 -6.01 10.26
N GLU A 50 -14.81 -4.73 9.97
CA GLU A 50 -14.63 -4.20 8.62
C GLU A 50 -13.15 -4.08 8.24
N PHE A 51 -12.26 -3.82 9.21
CA PHE A 51 -10.82 -3.86 8.98
C PHE A 51 -10.39 -5.28 8.58
N TYR A 52 -10.84 -6.29 9.33
CA TYR A 52 -10.46 -7.68 9.10
C TYR A 52 -10.99 -8.28 7.80
N ASN A 53 -11.98 -7.64 7.15
CA ASN A 53 -12.39 -8.03 5.79
C ASN A 53 -11.32 -7.75 4.73
N TYR A 54 -10.36 -6.85 5.01
CA TYR A 54 -9.31 -6.44 4.08
C TYR A 54 -7.91 -6.83 4.56
N PHE A 55 -7.63 -6.68 5.85
CA PHE A 55 -6.30 -6.93 6.40
C PHE A 55 -6.35 -7.70 7.72
N GLY A 56 -5.52 -8.72 7.87
CA GLY A 56 -5.42 -9.50 9.11
C GLY A 56 -4.62 -8.80 10.23
N SER A 57 -3.78 -7.82 9.88
CA SER A 57 -2.95 -7.07 10.81
C SER A 57 -2.42 -5.77 10.17
N PHE A 58 -1.77 -4.91 10.97
CA PHE A 58 -1.06 -3.74 10.45
C PHE A 58 0.14 -4.12 9.59
N GLU A 59 0.84 -5.22 9.90
CA GLU A 59 1.90 -5.79 9.05
C GLU A 59 1.36 -6.16 7.67
N GLY A 60 0.13 -6.66 7.60
CA GLY A 60 -0.56 -6.94 6.33
C GLY A 60 -0.78 -5.68 5.49
N ILE A 61 -1.19 -4.58 6.13
CA ILE A 61 -1.32 -3.27 5.46
C ILE A 61 0.03 -2.78 4.96
N GLU A 62 1.06 -2.81 5.80
CA GLU A 62 2.40 -2.37 5.42
C GLU A 62 2.95 -3.17 4.24
N SER A 63 2.80 -4.49 4.28
CA SER A 63 3.23 -5.38 3.20
C SER A 63 2.50 -5.08 1.89
N ALA A 64 1.20 -4.81 1.96
CA ALA A 64 0.41 -4.42 0.80
C ALA A 64 0.89 -3.07 0.22
N ILE A 65 1.12 -2.05 1.06
CA ILE A 65 1.63 -0.74 0.61
C ILE A 65 2.98 -0.89 -0.11
N TRP A 66 3.90 -1.69 0.44
CA TRP A 66 5.19 -1.96 -0.21
C TRP A 66 5.04 -2.76 -1.52
N SER A 67 4.08 -3.66 -1.58
CA SER A 67 3.77 -4.41 -2.80
C SER A 67 3.23 -3.48 -3.88
N ASP A 68 2.35 -2.53 -3.53
CA ASP A 68 1.84 -1.52 -4.46
C ASP A 68 2.98 -0.69 -5.07
N PHE A 69 3.97 -0.27 -4.27
CA PHE A 69 5.12 0.46 -4.81
C PHE A 69 5.84 -0.32 -5.91
N MET A 70 5.99 -1.64 -5.75
CA MET A 70 6.63 -2.50 -6.73
C MET A 70 5.72 -2.73 -7.95
N GLU A 71 4.45 -3.03 -7.72
CA GLU A 71 3.47 -3.29 -8.78
C GLU A 71 3.23 -2.07 -9.65
N GLU A 72 3.05 -0.89 -9.04
CA GLU A 72 2.91 0.37 -9.74
C GLU A 72 4.17 0.73 -10.54
N THR A 73 5.36 0.45 -9.99
CA THR A 73 6.63 0.64 -10.71
C THR A 73 6.69 -0.24 -11.95
N LEU A 74 6.37 -1.53 -11.81
CA LEU A 74 6.36 -2.47 -12.93
C LEU A 74 5.28 -2.12 -13.96
N SER A 75 4.11 -1.69 -13.50
CA SER A 75 3.00 -1.26 -14.35
C SER A 75 3.39 -0.02 -15.17
N ALA A 76 3.99 0.98 -14.52
CA ALA A 76 4.47 2.20 -15.19
C ALA A 76 5.47 1.86 -16.30
N LEU A 77 6.45 1.00 -16.02
CA LEU A 77 7.46 0.60 -16.99
C LEU A 77 6.87 -0.21 -18.16
N LYS A 78 6.00 -1.17 -17.88
CA LYS A 78 5.37 -2.00 -18.94
C LYS A 78 4.43 -1.21 -19.85
N ASN A 79 3.92 -0.07 -19.39
CA ASN A 79 3.09 0.82 -20.22
C ASN A 79 3.94 1.61 -21.24
N GLU A 80 5.27 1.66 -21.09
CA GLU A 80 6.16 2.29 -22.06
C GLU A 80 6.57 1.31 -23.15
N LYS A 81 6.22 1.59 -24.41
CA LYS A 81 6.53 0.71 -25.56
C LYS A 81 8.03 0.39 -25.71
N VAL A 82 8.90 1.26 -25.23
CA VAL A 82 10.36 1.09 -25.30
C VAL A 82 10.86 -0.01 -24.35
N TYR A 83 10.10 -0.32 -23.29
CA TYR A 83 10.52 -1.27 -22.25
C TYR A 83 10.72 -2.69 -22.80
N ASP A 84 9.94 -3.09 -23.79
CA ASP A 84 10.08 -4.40 -24.44
C ASP A 84 11.42 -4.54 -25.18
N ALA A 85 11.94 -3.44 -25.72
CA ALA A 85 13.22 -3.39 -26.43
C ALA A 85 14.44 -3.32 -25.48
N TYR A 86 14.24 -3.09 -24.19
CA TYR A 86 15.33 -3.02 -23.22
C TYR A 86 16.02 -4.37 -23.01
N THR A 87 17.35 -4.32 -22.95
CA THR A 87 18.19 -5.38 -22.41
C THR A 87 17.92 -5.60 -20.92
N SER A 88 18.33 -6.74 -20.36
CA SER A 88 18.18 -7.03 -18.93
C SER A 88 18.81 -5.95 -18.04
N ARG A 89 19.93 -5.35 -18.46
CA ARG A 89 20.59 -4.25 -17.73
C ARG A 89 19.74 -2.99 -17.74
N GLU A 90 19.21 -2.60 -18.89
CA GLU A 90 18.36 -1.42 -19.02
C GLU A 90 17.05 -1.57 -18.24
N ARG A 91 16.44 -2.76 -18.27
CA ARG A 91 15.25 -3.06 -17.45
C ARG A 91 15.52 -2.89 -15.96
N LEU A 92 16.68 -3.34 -15.48
CA LEU A 92 17.07 -3.20 -14.08
C LEU A 92 17.30 -1.73 -13.68
N LEU A 93 17.98 -0.96 -14.54
CA LEU A 93 18.21 0.47 -14.31
C LEU A 93 16.89 1.26 -14.31
N ALA A 94 16.02 1.01 -15.29
CA ALA A 94 14.71 1.62 -15.38
C ALA A 94 13.85 1.27 -14.15
N PHE A 95 13.87 0.00 -13.73
CA PHE A 95 13.21 -0.43 -12.51
C PHE A 95 13.66 0.35 -11.28
N PHE A 96 14.96 0.40 -10.98
CA PHE A 96 15.44 1.10 -9.80
C PHE A 96 15.19 2.60 -9.86
N TYR A 97 15.35 3.23 -11.02
CA TYR A 97 15.07 4.65 -11.17
C TYR A 97 13.60 4.96 -10.88
N THR A 98 12.68 4.24 -11.53
CA THR A 98 11.24 4.42 -11.35
C THR A 98 10.79 4.05 -9.94
N LEU A 99 11.36 3.00 -9.33
CA LEU A 99 11.06 2.64 -7.94
C LEU A 99 11.46 3.77 -6.98
N ILE A 100 12.67 4.32 -7.11
CA ILE A 100 13.12 5.41 -6.25
C ILE A 100 12.25 6.66 -6.46
N GLU A 101 11.88 6.99 -7.70
CA GLU A 101 10.91 8.06 -7.98
C GLU A 101 9.57 7.81 -7.29
N ARG A 102 9.08 6.57 -7.31
CA ARG A 102 7.82 6.18 -6.67
C ARG A 102 7.88 6.31 -5.16
N LEU A 103 8.95 5.80 -4.54
CA LEU A 103 9.18 5.87 -3.09
C LEU A 103 9.36 7.33 -2.63
N LYS A 104 9.98 8.19 -3.46
CA LYS A 104 10.12 9.62 -3.16
C LYS A 104 8.77 10.34 -3.04
N LYS A 105 7.72 9.90 -3.76
CA LYS A 105 6.38 10.50 -3.64
C LYS A 105 5.75 10.25 -2.25
N ASP A 106 6.07 9.12 -1.63
CA ASP A 106 5.65 8.76 -0.26
C ASP A 106 6.82 8.85 0.74
N ARG A 107 7.79 9.75 0.49
CA ARG A 107 9.08 9.83 1.20
C ARG A 107 8.96 9.75 2.72
N SER A 108 8.05 10.50 3.33
CA SER A 108 7.93 10.56 4.78
C SER A 108 7.52 9.22 5.37
N TYR A 109 6.58 8.53 4.72
CA TYR A 109 6.12 7.20 5.14
C TYR A 109 7.22 6.16 4.93
N VAL A 110 7.87 6.18 3.75
CA VAL A 110 8.99 5.28 3.45
C VAL A 110 10.12 5.47 4.46
N LYS A 111 10.50 6.72 4.76
CA LYS A 111 11.53 7.01 5.76
C LYS A 111 11.16 6.42 7.13
N TYR A 112 9.93 6.65 7.60
CA TYR A 112 9.47 6.09 8.87
C TYR A 112 9.59 4.56 8.89
N THR A 113 9.09 3.89 7.85
CA THR A 113 9.10 2.42 7.81
C THR A 113 10.51 1.84 7.76
N VAL A 114 11.42 2.45 6.99
CA VAL A 114 12.83 2.01 6.93
C VAL A 114 13.53 2.20 8.28
N GLU A 115 13.37 3.36 8.92
CA GLU A 115 14.06 3.68 10.17
C GLU A 115 13.51 2.94 11.38
N ASN A 116 12.20 2.65 11.42
CA ASN A 116 11.54 2.14 12.63
C ASN A 116 11.05 0.68 12.54
N ARG A 117 10.84 0.15 11.32
CA ARG A 117 10.30 -1.21 11.11
C ARG A 117 11.31 -2.15 10.46
N MET A 118 12.08 -1.68 9.48
CA MET A 118 13.06 -2.52 8.77
C MET A 118 14.46 -2.54 9.41
N SER A 119 14.79 -1.55 10.25
CA SER A 119 16.13 -1.44 10.87
C SER A 119 16.29 -2.26 12.15
N LYS A 120 15.19 -2.76 12.73
CA LYS A 120 15.20 -3.56 13.96
C LYS A 120 15.15 -5.03 13.59
N PRO A 121 16.28 -5.76 13.59
CA PRO A 121 16.21 -7.21 13.62
C PRO A 121 15.51 -7.64 14.92
N GLU A 122 14.62 -8.63 14.81
CA GLU A 122 14.07 -9.34 15.97
C GLU A 122 15.18 -9.91 16.87
#